data_AF-A0A2N7DTH2-F1
#
_entry.id   AF-A0A2N7DTH2-F1
#
_cell.length_a   1.000
_cell.length_b   1.000
_cell.length_c   1.000
_cell.angle_alpha   90.00
_cell.angle_beta   90.00
_cell.angle_gamma   90.00
#
_symmetry.space_group_name_H-M   'P 1'
#
loop_
_entity.id
_entity.type
_entity.pdbx_description
1 polymer ?
#
loop_
_entity_poly.entity_id
_entity_poly.type
_entity_poly.pdbx_seq_one_letter_code
_entity_poly.pdbx_strand_id
1 'polypeptide(L)'
;MQTPQLQHFYINEEQSVYLLKAEDARKHRAWIRLCKQQLSKLGYHDIEFIGKGAYGFVFAGINDISQSHVFKFSRITLPRSVQDRLEEEAFMLSQLVHPNVPNAIKFERVGKQGIMVMERAKGEDLDKICHRMGTLPIAMIISIARQLANLLYYLRTGKCLVHGDIKPSNLVYDIENDHLSLIDWGSAVFAQRDEHNNSVEDNVMSLMSSDQQHTNARMGDVYFIGEDQLNGALSSPRFDEQGVAATLYALASGQISRFGSKVITASSLGLPIELARTLDGMLSDDPSRRNLAGDYFLKSMRHNHRMHLPHLGAQPLIEDIPLWVLPKQKQVETVSYSSRKSFLKEHNTQDPITKMDDIQLEKYYRNFLAGMGDTEKGFIAAVGKLAQYPIVGGLAIHWRKSGVYIDSNLAIYDPDTKEVLIQAVNNMVTLARGIRRIGVFKACFFNAKDTLHLERNNPSEPYKMVNDAQLSFEVGDVPASEGRSRLHSYFEDGKDPEENLELPTEIMTELGWINQIHHTGCIIFEALPNHLKIHSYLRLLNPRKQAAFRASLDRILFHASKIQGHGVSGFMKLPYKNTRQFSHIDHKADHFYPKNPKQIAE
;
A
#
# COMPACT_ATOMS: atom_id res chain seq x y z
N MET A 1 -21.38 -30.29 -4.18
CA MET A 1 -20.62 -29.79 -3.02
C MET A 1 -19.66 -28.72 -3.53
N GLN A 2 -19.89 -27.46 -3.17
CA GLN A 2 -19.02 -26.35 -3.55
C GLN A 2 -17.68 -26.49 -2.82
N THR A 3 -16.59 -26.56 -3.57
CA THR A 3 -15.22 -26.51 -3.05
C THR A 3 -15.02 -25.17 -2.34
N PRO A 4 -14.50 -25.12 -1.10
CA PRO A 4 -14.20 -23.85 -0.45
C PRO A 4 -13.13 -23.10 -1.27
N GLN A 5 -13.48 -21.90 -1.76
CA GLN A 5 -12.60 -21.04 -2.53
C GLN A 5 -11.58 -20.37 -1.60
N LEU A 6 -10.30 -20.53 -1.94
CA LEU A 6 -9.15 -20.00 -1.20
C LEU A 6 -9.09 -18.48 -1.28
N GLN A 7 -9.19 -17.80 -0.13
CA GLN A 7 -8.85 -16.38 -0.01
C GLN A 7 -7.33 -16.26 -0.03
N HIS A 8 -6.76 -15.81 -1.15
CA HIS A 8 -5.34 -15.47 -1.22
C HIS A 8 -5.04 -14.25 -0.33
N PHE A 9 -3.83 -14.25 0.22
CA PHE A 9 -3.23 -13.21 1.04
C PHE A 9 -3.47 -11.80 0.48
N TYR A 10 -3.56 -10.81 1.38
CA TYR A 10 -3.18 -9.45 1.00
C TYR A 10 -1.65 -9.47 0.79
N ILE A 11 -1.23 -9.44 -0.46
CA ILE A 11 0.16 -9.33 -0.86
C ILE A 11 0.27 -7.95 -1.51
N ASN A 12 1.04 -7.05 -0.89
CA ASN A 12 1.40 -5.78 -1.49
C ASN A 12 2.00 -6.04 -2.89
N GLU A 13 1.69 -5.19 -3.88
CA GLU A 13 2.17 -5.33 -5.27
C GLU A 13 3.69 -5.56 -5.35
N GLU A 14 4.46 -4.92 -4.46
CA GLU A 14 5.91 -5.07 -4.38
C GLU A 14 6.37 -6.48 -3.94
N GLN A 15 5.51 -7.24 -3.26
CA GLN A 15 5.77 -8.57 -2.72
C GLN A 15 5.17 -9.70 -3.56
N SER A 16 4.47 -9.35 -4.65
CA SER A 16 3.95 -10.29 -5.65
C SER A 16 5.07 -11.08 -6.36
N VAL A 17 6.33 -10.65 -6.24
CA VAL A 17 7.51 -11.35 -6.76
C VAL A 17 7.65 -12.76 -6.18
N TYR A 18 7.21 -12.98 -4.94
CA TYR A 18 7.22 -14.31 -4.29
C TYR A 18 6.17 -15.29 -4.86
N LEU A 19 5.31 -14.83 -5.77
CA LEU A 19 4.34 -15.65 -6.50
C LEU A 19 4.78 -15.97 -7.93
N LEU A 20 5.91 -15.44 -8.39
CA LEU A 20 6.42 -15.73 -9.73
C LEU A 20 7.08 -17.12 -9.77
N LYS A 21 6.71 -17.95 -10.75
CA LYS A 21 7.42 -19.20 -11.03
C LYS A 21 8.91 -18.89 -11.27
N ALA A 22 9.80 -19.74 -10.76
CA ALA A 22 11.25 -19.61 -10.97
C ALA A 22 11.67 -19.55 -12.46
N GLU A 23 10.81 -20.04 -13.36
CA GLU A 23 10.97 -19.97 -14.81
C GLU A 23 10.63 -18.59 -15.39
N ASP A 24 9.60 -17.92 -14.87
CA ASP A 24 9.19 -16.58 -15.29
C ASP A 24 10.19 -15.52 -14.83
N ALA A 25 10.76 -15.67 -13.64
CA ALA A 25 11.84 -14.82 -13.13
C ALA A 25 13.13 -14.90 -13.98
N ARG A 26 13.40 -16.06 -14.63
CA ARG A 26 14.53 -16.22 -15.56
C ARG A 26 14.26 -15.52 -16.89
N LYS A 27 13.07 -15.70 -17.46
CA LYS A 27 12.64 -15.00 -18.70
C LYS A 27 12.65 -13.48 -18.52
N HIS A 28 12.16 -13.00 -17.37
CA HIS A 28 12.14 -11.57 -17.03
C HIS A 28 13.56 -10.96 -16.97
N ARG A 29 14.51 -11.64 -16.31
CA ARG A 29 15.91 -11.19 -16.23
C ARG A 29 16.61 -11.18 -17.59
N ALA A 30 16.35 -12.19 -18.43
CA ALA A 30 16.90 -12.24 -19.79
C ALA A 30 16.36 -11.08 -20.65
N TRP A 31 15.08 -10.75 -20.52
CA TRP A 31 14.45 -9.67 -21.25
C TRP A 31 14.96 -8.29 -20.82
N ILE A 32 15.11 -8.03 -19.51
CA ILE A 32 15.72 -6.79 -19.00
C ILE A 32 17.11 -6.58 -19.60
N ARG A 33 17.92 -7.65 -19.66
CA ARG A 33 19.27 -7.60 -20.25
C ARG A 33 19.24 -7.23 -21.73
N LEU A 34 18.30 -7.79 -22.49
CA LEU A 34 18.13 -7.49 -23.91
C LEU A 34 17.77 -6.01 -24.12
N CYS A 35 16.83 -5.47 -23.36
CA CYS A 35 16.43 -4.06 -23.46
C CYS A 35 17.58 -3.12 -23.11
N LYS A 36 18.35 -3.42 -22.05
CA LYS A 36 19.57 -2.65 -21.73
C LYS A 36 20.58 -2.67 -22.88
N GLN A 37 20.79 -3.81 -23.52
CA GLN A 37 21.68 -3.90 -24.68
C GLN A 37 21.16 -3.10 -25.89
N GLN A 38 19.86 -3.13 -26.16
CA GLN A 38 19.26 -2.38 -27.26
C GLN A 38 19.34 -0.87 -27.04
N LEU A 39 18.98 -0.39 -25.84
CA LEU A 39 19.11 1.03 -25.49
C LEU A 39 20.58 1.49 -25.57
N SER A 40 21.53 0.64 -25.17
CA SER A 40 22.95 0.95 -25.31
C SER A 40 23.39 1.10 -26.77
N LYS A 41 22.88 0.25 -27.68
CA LYS A 41 23.11 0.41 -29.13
C LYS A 41 22.48 1.66 -29.72
N LEU A 42 21.47 2.23 -29.05
CA LEU A 42 20.81 3.47 -29.45
C LEU A 42 21.50 4.73 -28.86
N GLY A 43 22.69 4.59 -28.27
CA GLY A 43 23.45 5.72 -27.72
C GLY A 43 23.02 6.14 -26.31
N TYR A 44 22.39 5.24 -25.55
CA TYR A 44 22.05 5.49 -24.14
C TYR A 44 23.01 4.77 -23.20
N HIS A 45 23.46 5.46 -22.15
CA HIS A 45 24.23 4.90 -21.05
C HIS A 45 23.48 5.00 -19.72
N ASP A 46 24.06 4.44 -18.65
CA ASP A 46 23.48 4.37 -17.30
C ASP A 46 22.04 3.84 -17.27
N ILE A 47 21.81 2.76 -18.03
CA ILE A 47 20.47 2.23 -18.24
C ILE A 47 19.98 1.50 -17.00
N GLU A 48 18.93 2.04 -16.40
CA GLU A 48 18.27 1.53 -15.22
C GLU A 48 16.92 0.92 -15.59
N PHE A 49 16.57 -0.19 -14.96
CA PHE A 49 15.20 -0.70 -15.00
C PHE A 49 14.43 -0.04 -13.87
N ILE A 50 13.44 0.79 -14.20
CA ILE A 50 12.64 1.53 -13.20
C ILE A 50 11.56 0.62 -12.63
N GLY A 51 10.88 -0.14 -13.48
CA GLY A 51 9.77 -0.95 -13.02
C GLY A 51 8.95 -1.60 -14.13
N LYS A 52 7.90 -2.29 -13.68
CA LYS A 52 6.91 -2.97 -14.53
C LYS A 52 5.58 -2.25 -14.34
N GLY A 53 4.99 -1.75 -15.41
CA GLY A 53 3.65 -1.17 -15.41
C GLY A 53 2.61 -2.13 -15.99
N ALA A 54 1.33 -1.74 -15.94
CA ALA A 54 0.21 -2.51 -16.49
C ALA A 54 0.39 -2.89 -17.98
N TYR A 55 1.07 -2.05 -18.76
CA TYR A 55 1.22 -2.20 -20.21
C TYR A 55 2.59 -2.75 -20.62
N GLY A 56 3.55 -2.80 -19.70
CA GLY A 56 4.85 -3.40 -19.94
C GLY A 56 5.96 -2.94 -19.01
N PHE A 57 7.07 -2.45 -19.56
CA PHE A 57 8.30 -2.23 -18.82
C PHE A 57 8.82 -0.82 -18.99
N VAL A 58 9.43 -0.29 -17.93
CA VAL A 58 9.92 1.08 -17.86
C VAL A 58 11.41 1.08 -17.56
N PHE A 59 12.17 1.83 -18.36
CA PHE A 59 13.61 2.02 -18.20
C PHE A 59 13.95 3.50 -18.16
N ALA A 60 15.05 3.85 -17.50
CA ALA A 60 15.71 5.14 -17.67
C ALA A 60 17.04 4.96 -18.37
N GLY A 61 17.49 5.97 -19.10
CA GLY A 61 18.84 6.05 -19.66
C GLY A 61 19.24 7.49 -19.89
N ILE A 62 20.54 7.72 -20.11
CA ILE A 62 21.11 9.03 -20.40
C ILE A 62 21.67 8.99 -21.83
N ASN A 63 21.34 9.99 -22.64
CA ASN A 63 21.91 10.10 -23.99
C ASN A 63 23.30 10.75 -23.98
N ASP A 64 24.01 10.72 -25.11
CA ASP A 64 25.36 11.29 -25.26
C ASP A 64 25.48 12.79 -24.90
N ILE A 65 24.37 13.54 -24.90
CA ILE A 65 24.31 14.96 -24.50
C ILE A 65 23.84 15.15 -23.05
N SER A 66 23.93 14.12 -22.22
CA SER A 66 23.63 14.14 -20.78
C SER A 66 22.17 14.47 -20.42
N GLN A 67 21.23 14.21 -21.34
CA GLN A 67 19.80 14.28 -21.05
C GLN A 67 19.28 12.92 -20.59
N SER A 68 18.51 12.90 -19.52
CA SER A 68 17.92 11.67 -18.99
C SER A 68 16.51 11.47 -19.53
N HIS A 69 16.25 10.28 -20.08
CA HIS A 69 14.98 9.90 -20.68
C HIS A 69 14.41 8.66 -20.01
N VAL A 70 13.08 8.52 -20.09
CA VAL A 70 12.33 7.34 -19.70
C VAL A 70 11.76 6.66 -20.94
N PHE A 71 11.84 5.33 -20.96
CA PHE A 71 11.36 4.46 -22.02
C PHE A 71 10.27 3.55 -21.49
N LYS A 72 9.05 3.67 -22.01
CA LYS A 72 7.97 2.71 -21.76
C LYS A 72 7.83 1.79 -22.98
N PHE A 73 7.86 0.49 -22.73
CA PHE A 73 7.72 -0.55 -23.76
C PHE A 73 6.42 -1.31 -23.56
N SER A 74 5.61 -1.43 -24.62
CA SER A 74 4.45 -2.31 -24.57
C SER A 74 4.85 -3.79 -24.62
N ARG A 75 4.06 -4.65 -23.99
CA ARG A 75 4.23 -6.11 -24.09
C ARG A 75 3.60 -6.63 -25.37
N ILE A 76 4.44 -7.24 -26.21
CA ILE A 76 4.02 -7.86 -27.48
C ILE A 76 3.01 -9.01 -27.27
N THR A 77 3.03 -9.64 -26.10
CA THR A 77 2.13 -10.74 -25.74
C THR A 77 0.73 -10.28 -25.33
N LEU A 78 0.52 -9.00 -25.07
CA LEU A 78 -0.80 -8.48 -24.67
C LEU A 78 -1.70 -8.28 -25.90
N PRO A 79 -3.04 -8.30 -25.74
CA PRO A 79 -3.97 -7.98 -26.81
C PRO A 79 -3.69 -6.60 -27.41
N ARG A 80 -3.99 -6.43 -28.71
CA ARG A 80 -3.73 -5.17 -29.44
C ARG A 80 -4.39 -3.97 -28.77
N SER A 81 -5.61 -4.12 -28.27
CA SER A 81 -6.33 -3.09 -27.51
C SER A 81 -5.61 -2.63 -26.23
N VAL A 82 -4.73 -3.45 -25.66
CA VAL A 82 -3.90 -3.09 -24.49
C VAL A 82 -2.58 -2.48 -24.94
N GLN A 83 -2.06 -2.87 -26.11
CA GLN A 83 -0.86 -2.26 -26.70
C GLN A 83 -1.15 -0.82 -27.18
N ASP A 84 -2.33 -0.59 -27.76
CA ASP A 84 -2.75 0.72 -28.26
C ASP A 84 -2.92 1.75 -27.12
N ARG A 85 -3.07 1.30 -25.86
CA ARG A 85 -3.11 2.20 -24.69
C ARG A 85 -1.83 2.98 -24.47
N LEU A 86 -0.67 2.43 -24.86
CA LEU A 86 0.60 3.17 -24.75
C LEU A 86 0.68 4.28 -25.82
N GLU A 87 0.08 4.06 -26.98
CA GLU A 87 -0.03 5.08 -28.03
C GLU A 87 -0.99 6.19 -27.62
N GLU A 88 -2.13 5.82 -27.02
CA GLU A 88 -3.07 6.77 -26.43
C GLU A 88 -2.40 7.58 -25.30
N GLU A 89 -1.64 6.94 -24.40
CA GLU A 89 -0.89 7.64 -23.36
C GLU A 89 0.10 8.66 -23.97
N ALA A 90 0.87 8.25 -24.98
CA ALA A 90 1.81 9.13 -25.64
C ALA A 90 1.10 10.30 -26.33
N PHE A 91 -0.05 10.05 -26.95
CA PHE A 91 -0.90 11.08 -27.53
C PHE A 91 -1.38 12.07 -26.46
N MET A 92 -1.92 11.59 -25.33
CA MET A 92 -2.37 12.45 -24.23
C MET A 92 -1.22 13.31 -23.69
N LEU A 93 -0.04 12.71 -23.45
CA LEU A 93 1.13 13.45 -22.97
C LEU A 93 1.58 14.53 -23.97
N SER A 94 1.55 14.24 -25.28
CA SER A 94 1.92 15.21 -26.32
C SER A 94 1.01 16.44 -26.39
N GLN A 95 -0.19 16.40 -25.78
CA GLN A 95 -1.10 17.55 -25.75
C GLN A 95 -0.70 18.60 -24.70
N LEU A 96 0.28 18.29 -23.86
CA LEU A 96 0.63 19.05 -22.66
C LEU A 96 1.96 19.76 -22.85
N VAL A 97 1.99 21.01 -22.41
CA VAL A 97 3.21 21.82 -22.29
C VAL A 97 3.11 22.56 -20.96
N HIS A 98 3.73 22.00 -19.93
CA HIS A 98 3.66 22.53 -18.57
C HIS A 98 4.93 22.18 -17.79
N PRO A 99 5.50 23.09 -16.98
CA PRO A 99 6.75 22.82 -16.26
C PRO A 99 6.68 21.61 -15.32
N ASN A 100 5.51 21.32 -14.74
CA ASN A 100 5.31 20.17 -13.86
C ASN A 100 4.89 18.87 -14.60
N VAL A 101 5.07 18.80 -15.93
CA VAL A 101 4.76 17.61 -16.74
C VAL A 101 5.96 17.33 -17.66
N PRO A 102 6.62 16.15 -17.56
CA PRO A 102 7.72 15.82 -18.46
C PRO A 102 7.25 15.74 -19.92
N ASN A 103 8.05 16.25 -20.86
CA ASN A 103 7.63 16.28 -22.26
C ASN A 103 7.65 14.87 -22.89
N ALA A 104 6.65 14.58 -23.72
CA ALA A 104 6.72 13.47 -24.67
C ALA A 104 7.77 13.81 -25.74
N ILE A 105 8.76 12.94 -25.93
CA ILE A 105 9.81 13.13 -26.94
C ILE A 105 9.39 12.48 -28.25
N LYS A 106 9.03 11.20 -28.20
CA LYS A 106 8.53 10.47 -29.36
C LYS A 106 7.78 9.20 -28.96
N PHE A 107 6.92 8.75 -29.86
CA PHE A 107 6.34 7.41 -29.85
C PHE A 107 6.66 6.71 -31.16
N GLU A 108 7.12 5.46 -31.08
CA GLU A 108 7.46 4.64 -32.23
C GLU A 108 6.87 3.24 -32.08
N ARG A 109 6.46 2.65 -33.21
CA ARG A 109 5.99 1.26 -33.27
C ARG A 109 6.99 0.43 -34.06
N VAL A 110 7.74 -0.44 -33.38
CA VAL A 110 8.71 -1.35 -33.98
C VAL A 110 8.09 -2.74 -34.05
N GLY A 111 7.62 -3.12 -35.24
CA GLY A 111 6.85 -4.35 -35.43
C GLY A 111 5.53 -4.31 -34.64
N LYS A 112 5.40 -5.18 -33.63
CA LYS A 112 4.23 -5.21 -32.72
C LYS A 112 4.48 -4.50 -31.38
N GLN A 113 5.65 -3.90 -31.18
CA GLN A 113 5.99 -3.26 -29.93
C GLN A 113 5.87 -1.74 -30.05
N GLY A 114 5.10 -1.13 -29.16
CA GLY A 114 5.07 0.31 -28.97
C GLY A 114 6.17 0.74 -28.00
N ILE A 115 6.84 1.83 -28.32
CA ILE A 115 7.92 2.42 -27.52
C ILE A 115 7.62 3.91 -27.37
N MET A 116 7.41 4.34 -26.13
CA MET A 116 7.26 5.75 -25.79
C MET A 116 8.54 6.24 -25.12
N VAL A 117 9.06 7.37 -25.61
CA VAL A 117 10.22 8.06 -25.05
C VAL A 117 9.75 9.41 -24.52
N MET A 118 10.09 9.71 -23.27
CA MET A 118 9.76 10.97 -22.61
C MET A 118 10.93 11.47 -21.76
N GLU A 119 10.90 12.74 -21.41
CA GLU A 119 11.84 13.31 -20.45
C GLU A 119 11.74 12.61 -19.09
N ARG A 120 12.88 12.44 -18.40
CA ARG A 120 12.88 11.92 -17.03
C ARG A 120 12.61 13.05 -16.05
N ALA A 121 11.57 12.89 -15.24
CA ALA A 121 11.36 13.74 -14.07
C ALA A 121 12.53 13.61 -13.08
N LYS A 122 13.03 14.72 -12.57
CA LYS A 122 14.11 14.75 -11.57
C LYS A 122 13.56 14.52 -10.17
N GLY A 123 14.34 13.86 -9.32
CA GLY A 123 13.96 13.56 -7.95
C GLY A 123 13.44 12.14 -7.77
N GLU A 124 12.63 11.94 -6.72
CA GLU A 124 12.08 10.66 -6.30
C GLU A 124 10.56 10.76 -6.19
N ASP A 125 9.84 9.66 -6.42
CA ASP A 125 8.39 9.66 -6.24
C ASP A 125 8.01 9.92 -4.76
N LEU A 126 6.90 10.64 -4.56
CA LEU A 126 6.48 11.07 -3.23
C LEU A 126 6.08 9.90 -2.32
N ASP A 127 5.75 8.73 -2.88
CA ASP A 127 5.48 7.52 -2.09
C ASP A 127 6.75 7.05 -1.38
N LYS A 128 7.87 6.94 -2.09
CA LYS A 128 9.18 6.63 -1.49
C LYS A 128 9.67 7.69 -0.51
N ILE A 129 9.48 8.97 -0.83
CA ILE A 129 9.86 10.06 0.08
C ILE A 129 9.04 9.95 1.38
N CYS A 130 7.72 9.73 1.29
CA CYS A 130 6.84 9.51 2.44
C CYS A 130 7.18 8.22 3.21
N HIS A 131 7.61 7.16 2.52
CA HIS A 131 8.08 5.94 3.16
C HIS A 131 9.30 6.20 4.05
N ARG A 132 10.27 6.99 3.56
CA ARG A 132 11.52 7.33 4.28
C ARG A 132 11.32 8.37 5.38
N MET A 133 10.47 9.38 5.16
CA MET A 133 10.30 10.52 6.09
C MET A 133 9.10 10.38 7.02
N GLY A 134 8.16 9.47 6.73
CA GLY A 134 6.85 9.45 7.37
C GLY A 134 5.99 10.62 6.89
N THR A 135 5.48 11.43 7.81
CA THR A 135 4.78 12.67 7.46
C THR A 135 5.73 13.66 6.79
N LEU A 136 5.35 14.22 5.63
CA LEU A 136 6.20 15.20 4.97
C LEU A 136 6.21 16.54 5.73
N PRO A 137 7.31 17.31 5.67
CA PRO A 137 7.36 18.64 6.24
C PRO A 137 6.25 19.55 5.68
N ILE A 138 5.64 20.35 6.55
CA ILE A 138 4.50 21.22 6.17
C ILE A 138 4.86 22.18 5.02
N ALA A 139 6.08 22.72 5.01
CA ALA A 139 6.56 23.58 3.94
C ALA A 139 6.58 22.84 2.58
N MET A 140 6.97 21.56 2.57
CA MET A 140 6.98 20.71 1.38
C MET A 140 5.55 20.44 0.89
N ILE A 141 4.63 20.10 1.80
CA ILE A 141 3.21 19.88 1.48
C ILE A 141 2.58 21.12 0.86
N ILE A 142 2.88 22.31 1.39
CA ILE A 142 2.36 23.58 0.86
C ILE A 142 2.93 23.86 -0.54
N SER A 143 4.21 23.59 -0.79
CA SER A 143 4.77 23.75 -2.14
C SER A 143 4.16 22.76 -3.13
N ILE A 144 4.01 21.49 -2.76
CA ILE A 144 3.35 20.46 -3.58
C ILE A 144 1.91 20.89 -3.88
N ALA A 145 1.14 21.33 -2.87
CA ALA A 145 -0.22 21.80 -3.04
C ALA A 145 -0.33 22.97 -4.04
N ARG A 146 0.60 23.94 -3.97
CA ARG A 146 0.68 25.05 -4.92
C ARG A 146 0.95 24.58 -6.35
N GLN A 147 1.92 23.68 -6.54
CA GLN A 147 2.29 23.17 -7.86
C GLN A 147 1.15 22.34 -8.47
N LEU A 148 0.49 21.49 -7.66
CA LEU A 148 -0.71 20.76 -8.07
C LEU A 148 -1.85 21.71 -8.42
N ALA A 149 -2.10 22.76 -7.63
CA ALA A 149 -3.16 23.72 -7.95
C ALA A 149 -2.92 24.46 -9.29
N ASN A 150 -1.66 24.80 -9.60
CA ASN A 150 -1.32 25.38 -10.90
C ASN A 150 -1.50 24.38 -12.05
N LEU A 151 -1.07 23.14 -11.85
CA LEU A 151 -1.23 22.07 -12.84
C LEU A 151 -2.71 21.75 -13.09
N LEU A 152 -3.52 21.57 -12.05
CA LEU A 152 -4.96 21.33 -12.17
C LEU A 152 -5.67 22.48 -12.89
N TYR A 153 -5.29 23.73 -12.58
CA TYR A 153 -5.84 24.87 -13.31
C TYR A 153 -5.49 24.82 -14.80
N TYR A 154 -4.23 24.51 -15.14
CA TYR A 154 -3.82 24.33 -16.53
C TYR A 154 -4.63 23.24 -17.25
N LEU A 155 -4.81 22.08 -16.61
CA LEU A 155 -5.58 20.96 -17.15
C LEU A 155 -7.06 21.30 -17.34
N ARG A 156 -7.65 22.03 -16.38
CA ARG A 156 -9.05 22.47 -16.40
C ARG A 156 -9.31 23.54 -17.47
N THR A 157 -8.48 24.58 -17.55
CA THR A 157 -8.74 25.72 -18.45
C THR A 157 -8.21 25.55 -19.88
N GLY A 158 -7.34 24.56 -20.11
CA GLY A 158 -6.81 24.24 -21.43
C GLY A 158 -7.81 23.41 -22.25
N LYS A 159 -7.36 22.25 -22.73
CA LYS A 159 -8.20 21.29 -23.50
C LYS A 159 -9.13 20.44 -22.62
N CYS A 160 -9.34 20.86 -21.36
CA CYS A 160 -10.06 20.11 -20.33
C CYS A 160 -9.64 18.63 -20.27
N LEU A 161 -8.46 18.40 -19.69
CA LEU A 161 -7.84 17.09 -19.57
C LEU A 161 -7.99 16.57 -18.15
N VAL A 162 -8.20 15.27 -18.01
CA VAL A 162 -8.25 14.56 -16.72
C VAL A 162 -7.13 13.55 -16.70
N HIS A 163 -6.24 13.63 -15.71
CA HIS A 163 -5.18 12.65 -15.50
C HIS A 163 -5.74 11.30 -15.03
N GLY A 164 -6.68 11.33 -14.07
CA GLY A 164 -7.45 10.17 -13.62
C GLY A 164 -6.74 9.24 -12.64
N ASP A 165 -5.43 9.40 -12.40
CA ASP A 165 -4.68 8.61 -11.41
C ASP A 165 -3.64 9.44 -10.63
N ILE A 166 -4.05 10.59 -10.07
CA ILE A 166 -3.14 11.42 -9.25
C ILE A 166 -2.97 10.77 -7.87
N LYS A 167 -1.74 10.33 -7.58
CA LYS A 167 -1.33 9.67 -6.33
C LYS A 167 0.18 9.87 -6.05
N PRO A 168 0.67 9.65 -4.82
CA PRO A 168 2.09 9.84 -4.47
C PRO A 168 3.10 9.16 -5.41
N SER A 169 2.84 7.93 -5.85
CA SER A 169 3.76 7.20 -6.74
C SER A 169 3.85 7.79 -8.16
N ASN A 170 2.86 8.59 -8.56
CA ASN A 170 2.82 9.27 -9.87
C ASN A 170 3.31 10.73 -9.79
N LEU A 171 3.79 11.16 -8.63
CA LEU A 171 4.33 12.49 -8.40
C LEU A 171 5.80 12.39 -8.02
N VAL A 172 6.69 12.78 -8.93
CA VAL A 172 8.12 12.85 -8.67
C VAL A 172 8.46 14.24 -8.14
N TYR A 173 9.21 14.30 -7.05
CA TYR A 173 9.57 15.54 -6.40
C TYR A 173 11.08 15.67 -6.24
N ASP A 174 11.61 16.75 -6.79
CA ASP A 174 12.98 17.19 -6.62
C ASP A 174 13.05 18.12 -5.39
N ILE A 175 13.50 17.56 -4.26
CA ILE A 175 13.60 18.28 -2.98
C ILE A 175 14.57 19.45 -3.09
N GLU A 176 15.66 19.31 -3.86
CA GLU A 176 16.70 20.34 -3.95
C GLU A 176 16.20 21.58 -4.71
N ASN A 177 15.41 21.36 -5.76
CA ASN A 177 14.90 22.43 -6.62
C ASN A 177 13.43 22.81 -6.33
N ASP A 178 12.81 22.20 -5.31
CA ASP A 178 11.39 22.38 -4.96
C ASP A 178 10.47 22.19 -6.19
N HIS A 179 10.71 21.15 -6.98
CA HIS A 179 10.04 20.94 -8.25
C HIS A 179 9.25 19.63 -8.28
N LEU A 180 7.96 19.73 -8.59
CA LEU A 180 7.05 18.60 -8.73
C LEU A 180 6.88 18.22 -10.20
N SER A 181 6.81 16.95 -10.52
CA SER A 181 6.46 16.45 -11.85
C SER A 181 5.39 15.37 -11.75
N LEU A 182 4.28 15.56 -12.46
CA LEU A 182 3.23 14.55 -12.63
C LEU A 182 3.59 13.64 -13.80
N ILE A 183 3.72 12.35 -13.50
CA ILE A 183 4.05 11.30 -14.45
C ILE A 183 2.89 10.31 -14.59
N ASP A 184 3.02 9.40 -15.56
CA ASP A 184 2.10 8.29 -15.82
C ASP A 184 0.69 8.68 -16.29
N TRP A 185 0.60 9.04 -17.57
CA TRP A 185 -0.63 9.51 -18.20
C TRP A 185 -1.49 8.36 -18.78
N GLY A 186 -1.24 7.12 -18.34
CA GLY A 186 -1.93 5.93 -18.83
C GLY A 186 -3.44 5.90 -18.54
N SER A 187 -3.89 6.67 -17.55
CA SER A 187 -5.31 6.84 -17.20
C SER A 187 -5.94 8.12 -17.77
N ALA A 188 -5.16 8.93 -18.49
CA ALA A 188 -5.60 10.25 -18.89
C ALA A 188 -6.62 10.22 -20.02
N VAL A 189 -7.58 11.14 -19.96
CA VAL A 189 -8.64 11.31 -20.96
C VAL A 189 -8.98 12.78 -21.15
N PHE A 190 -9.60 13.10 -22.29
CA PHE A 190 -10.33 14.36 -22.42
C PHE A 190 -11.60 14.28 -21.58
N ALA A 191 -11.86 15.33 -20.80
CA ALA A 191 -13.05 15.40 -19.99
C ALA A 191 -14.30 15.39 -20.88
N GLN A 192 -15.29 14.60 -20.49
CA GLN A 192 -16.63 14.63 -21.10
C GLN A 192 -17.48 15.75 -20.50
N ARG A 193 -17.20 16.12 -19.25
CA ARG A 193 -17.90 17.19 -18.52
C ARG A 193 -16.93 18.21 -17.95
N ASP A 194 -17.36 19.47 -17.91
CA ASP A 194 -16.64 20.53 -17.20
C ASP A 194 -16.82 20.43 -15.67
N GLU A 195 -16.30 21.42 -14.93
CA GLU A 195 -16.44 21.51 -13.46
C GLU A 195 -17.88 21.76 -12.95
N HIS A 196 -18.77 22.22 -13.84
CA HIS A 196 -20.17 22.58 -13.60
C HIS A 196 -21.10 21.48 -14.10
N ASN A 197 -20.52 20.34 -14.51
CA ASN A 197 -21.21 19.17 -15.02
C ASN A 197 -21.88 19.38 -16.40
N ASN A 198 -21.49 20.39 -17.17
CA ASN A 198 -21.93 20.59 -18.54
C ASN A 198 -21.09 19.75 -19.51
N SER A 199 -21.66 19.33 -20.63
CA SER A 199 -20.93 18.60 -21.68
C SER A 199 -19.85 19.48 -22.32
N VAL A 200 -18.66 18.91 -22.55
CA VAL A 200 -17.58 19.59 -23.27
C VAL A 200 -17.69 19.27 -24.76
N GLU A 201 -18.20 20.21 -25.57
CA GLU A 201 -18.51 19.99 -27.00
C GLU A 201 -17.29 20.07 -27.94
N ASP A 202 -16.17 20.68 -27.53
CA ASP A 202 -15.08 21.10 -28.43
C ASP A 202 -13.99 20.04 -28.74
N ASN A 203 -14.12 18.80 -28.25
CA ASN A 203 -13.06 17.80 -28.44
C ASN A 203 -13.24 17.03 -29.75
N VAL A 204 -12.25 17.09 -30.65
CA VAL A 204 -12.21 16.39 -31.96
C VAL A 204 -12.47 14.87 -31.83
N MET A 205 -12.14 14.26 -30.68
CA MET A 205 -12.49 12.87 -30.37
C MET A 205 -13.96 12.64 -30.01
N SER A 206 -14.66 13.63 -29.44
CA SER A 206 -16.10 13.53 -29.11
C SER A 206 -16.96 13.40 -30.37
N LEU A 207 -16.50 13.97 -31.50
CA LEU A 207 -17.11 13.84 -32.83
C LEU A 207 -16.91 12.43 -33.44
N MET A 208 -15.93 11.67 -32.96
CA MET A 208 -15.58 10.34 -33.47
C MET A 208 -16.18 9.20 -32.61
N SER A 209 -16.69 9.50 -31.42
CA SER A 209 -17.39 8.53 -30.56
C SER A 209 -18.90 8.73 -30.62
N SER A 210 -19.63 7.74 -31.16
CA SER A 210 -21.10 7.73 -31.20
C SER A 210 -21.78 7.63 -29.82
N ASP A 211 -21.00 7.47 -28.75
CA ASP A 211 -21.48 7.09 -27.42
C ASP A 211 -21.11 8.13 -26.34
N GLN A 212 -21.58 9.38 -26.50
CA GLN A 212 -21.43 10.42 -25.46
C GLN A 212 -22.07 10.06 -24.10
N GLN A 213 -22.90 9.01 -24.06
CA GLN A 213 -23.53 8.50 -22.84
C GLN A 213 -22.67 7.47 -22.09
N HIS A 214 -21.66 6.89 -22.72
CA HIS A 214 -20.76 5.94 -22.06
C HIS A 214 -19.54 6.67 -21.48
N THR A 215 -19.13 6.28 -20.28
CA THR A 215 -17.95 6.87 -19.64
C THR A 215 -16.68 6.50 -20.39
N ASN A 216 -15.84 7.50 -20.65
CA ASN A 216 -14.47 7.29 -21.11
C ASN A 216 -13.48 7.16 -19.93
N ALA A 217 -13.93 7.39 -18.70
CA ALA A 217 -13.08 7.43 -17.52
C ALA A 217 -12.39 6.08 -17.31
N ARG A 218 -11.07 6.15 -17.11
CA ARG A 218 -10.27 4.98 -16.73
C ARG A 218 -10.27 4.84 -15.22
N MET A 219 -10.12 3.62 -14.74
CA MET A 219 -10.03 3.35 -13.31
C MET A 219 -8.62 3.73 -12.83
N GLY A 220 -8.54 4.68 -11.92
CA GLY A 220 -7.32 4.97 -11.16
C GLY A 220 -7.25 4.14 -9.87
N ASP A 221 -6.29 4.49 -9.03
CA ASP A 221 -6.04 3.84 -7.75
C ASP A 221 -7.17 4.08 -6.75
N VAL A 222 -7.81 2.99 -6.30
CA VAL A 222 -9.00 3.00 -5.42
C VAL A 222 -8.76 3.75 -4.11
N TYR A 223 -7.50 3.87 -3.66
CA TYR A 223 -7.14 4.60 -2.45
C TYR A 223 -7.14 6.13 -2.61
N PHE A 224 -7.12 6.62 -3.85
CA PHE A 224 -6.96 8.04 -4.17
C PHE A 224 -8.11 8.62 -5.01
N ILE A 225 -8.76 7.82 -5.85
CA ILE A 225 -9.87 8.31 -6.68
C ILE A 225 -11.17 8.53 -5.89
N GLY A 226 -12.04 9.40 -6.40
CA GLY A 226 -13.35 9.70 -5.81
C GLY A 226 -14.46 8.70 -6.18
N GLU A 227 -15.59 8.78 -5.49
CA GLU A 227 -16.76 7.90 -5.70
C GLU A 227 -17.32 7.99 -7.14
N ASP A 228 -17.37 9.18 -7.74
CA ASP A 228 -17.89 9.35 -9.10
C ASP A 228 -17.05 8.55 -10.12
N GLN A 229 -15.72 8.57 -9.99
CA GLN A 229 -14.84 7.78 -10.86
C GLN A 229 -14.93 6.27 -10.56
N LEU A 230 -15.04 5.88 -9.29
CA LEU A 230 -15.21 4.48 -8.88
C LEU A 230 -16.49 3.86 -9.45
N ASN A 231 -17.56 4.65 -9.50
CA ASN A 231 -18.88 4.25 -9.99
C ASN A 231 -19.02 4.41 -11.52
N GLY A 232 -17.97 4.84 -12.22
CA GLY A 232 -17.98 4.95 -13.69
C GLY A 232 -18.79 6.13 -14.21
N ALA A 233 -18.84 7.24 -13.49
CA ALA A 233 -19.40 8.49 -14.00
C ALA A 233 -18.57 9.02 -15.20
N LEU A 234 -19.16 9.94 -15.96
CA LEU A 234 -18.44 10.60 -17.07
C LEU A 234 -17.25 11.40 -16.52
N SER A 235 -16.15 11.42 -17.27
CA SER A 235 -14.93 12.12 -16.83
C SER A 235 -15.15 13.62 -16.65
N SER A 236 -14.60 14.16 -15.56
CA SER A 236 -14.66 15.57 -15.20
C SER A 236 -13.36 15.98 -14.49
N PRO A 237 -12.91 17.25 -14.59
CA PRO A 237 -11.78 17.77 -13.83
C PRO A 237 -11.89 17.54 -12.31
N ARG A 238 -13.12 17.38 -11.79
CA ARG A 238 -13.37 17.05 -10.38
C ARG A 238 -12.72 15.73 -9.93
N PHE A 239 -12.44 14.81 -10.85
CA PHE A 239 -11.73 13.56 -10.53
C PHE A 239 -10.30 13.83 -10.07
N ASP A 240 -9.59 14.71 -10.77
CA ASP A 240 -8.22 15.08 -10.42
C ASP A 240 -8.17 15.92 -9.14
N GLU A 241 -9.19 16.77 -8.89
CA GLU A 241 -9.33 17.48 -7.61
C GLU A 241 -9.43 16.50 -6.44
N GLN A 242 -10.16 15.39 -6.60
CA GLN A 242 -10.21 14.31 -5.60
C GLN A 242 -8.88 13.60 -5.43
N GLY A 243 -8.20 13.25 -6.53
CA GLY A 243 -6.87 12.64 -6.48
C GLY A 243 -5.85 13.53 -5.76
N VAL A 244 -5.87 14.85 -6.02
CA VAL A 244 -5.02 15.82 -5.31
C VAL A 244 -5.37 15.91 -3.83
N ALA A 245 -6.65 15.97 -3.45
CA ALA A 245 -7.05 15.99 -2.05
C ALA A 245 -6.59 14.72 -1.31
N ALA A 246 -6.81 13.55 -1.92
CA ALA A 246 -6.38 12.28 -1.38
C ALA A 246 -4.86 12.20 -1.21
N THR A 247 -4.13 12.66 -2.22
CA THR A 247 -2.65 12.69 -2.22
C THR A 247 -2.11 13.60 -1.14
N LEU A 248 -2.55 14.86 -1.07
CA LEU A 248 -2.09 15.81 -0.06
C LEU A 248 -2.39 15.33 1.35
N TYR A 249 -3.56 14.72 1.55
CA TYR A 249 -3.92 14.11 2.83
C TYR A 249 -3.01 12.94 3.19
N ALA A 250 -2.74 12.02 2.26
CA ALA A 250 -1.86 10.87 2.51
C ALA A 250 -0.45 11.33 2.90
N LEU A 251 0.10 12.32 2.20
CA LEU A 251 1.43 12.90 2.47
C LEU A 251 1.48 13.63 3.83
N ALA A 252 0.43 14.37 4.18
CA ALA A 252 0.35 15.11 5.44
C ALA A 252 0.12 14.20 6.66
N SER A 253 -0.68 13.14 6.49
CA SER A 253 -1.00 12.20 7.56
C SER A 253 0.02 11.07 7.68
N GLY A 254 0.88 10.88 6.68
CA GLY A 254 1.72 9.70 6.57
C GLY A 254 0.88 8.43 6.40
N GLN A 255 -0.27 8.50 5.74
CA GLN A 255 -1.09 7.36 5.34
C GLN A 255 -0.80 6.95 3.88
N ILE A 256 -1.34 5.81 3.45
CA ILE A 256 -1.27 5.35 2.05
C ILE A 256 -2.60 5.50 1.29
N SER A 257 -3.57 6.22 1.88
CA SER A 257 -4.89 6.43 1.27
C SER A 257 -5.60 7.65 1.87
N ARG A 258 -6.70 8.08 1.24
CA ARG A 258 -7.60 9.13 1.78
C ARG A 258 -8.57 8.65 2.87
N PHE A 259 -8.70 7.33 3.06
CA PHE A 259 -9.66 6.75 3.99
C PHE A 259 -9.26 7.04 5.44
N GLY A 260 -10.25 7.12 6.35
CA GLY A 260 -10.04 7.44 7.76
C GLY A 260 -9.89 8.94 8.04
N SER A 261 -10.11 9.79 7.03
CA SER A 261 -10.03 11.25 7.13
C SER A 261 -11.07 11.86 8.08
N LYS A 262 -12.13 11.12 8.43
CA LYS A 262 -13.09 11.52 9.47
C LYS A 262 -12.54 11.41 10.88
N VAL A 263 -11.58 10.51 11.11
CA VAL A 263 -10.98 10.26 12.42
C VAL A 263 -9.66 11.01 12.54
N ILE A 264 -8.78 10.89 11.54
CA ILE A 264 -7.58 11.73 11.43
C ILE A 264 -7.93 12.82 10.41
N THR A 265 -8.53 13.92 10.86
CA THR A 265 -8.92 15.04 9.96
C THR A 265 -7.69 15.78 9.46
N ALA A 266 -7.78 16.44 8.31
CA ALA A 266 -6.71 17.33 7.84
C ALA A 266 -6.43 18.47 8.84
N SER A 267 -7.48 18.90 9.56
CA SER A 267 -7.39 19.84 10.68
C SER A 267 -6.59 19.33 11.89
N SER A 268 -6.31 18.03 11.99
CA SER A 268 -5.49 17.41 13.06
C SER A 268 -4.02 17.18 12.69
N LEU A 269 -3.59 17.58 11.49
CA LEU A 269 -2.28 17.21 10.91
C LEU A 269 -1.18 18.27 11.07
N GLY A 270 -1.43 19.38 11.76
CA GLY A 270 -0.47 20.47 11.88
C GLY A 270 -0.35 21.34 10.62
N LEU A 271 -1.30 21.22 9.69
CA LEU A 271 -1.35 22.03 8.47
C LEU A 271 -1.79 23.48 8.79
N PRO A 272 -1.44 24.47 7.94
CA PRO A 272 -2.03 25.80 8.03
C PRO A 272 -3.55 25.71 7.92
N ILE A 273 -4.25 26.45 8.77
CA ILE A 273 -5.71 26.35 8.94
C ILE A 273 -6.50 26.46 7.64
N GLU A 274 -6.04 27.29 6.70
CA GLU A 274 -6.65 27.45 5.38
C GLU A 274 -6.56 26.16 4.56
N LEU A 275 -5.36 25.60 4.41
CA LEU A 275 -5.17 24.35 3.67
C LEU A 275 -5.89 23.19 4.36
N ALA A 276 -5.79 23.10 5.69
CA ALA A 276 -6.42 22.03 6.46
C ALA A 276 -7.93 21.96 6.24
N ARG A 277 -8.63 23.10 6.40
CA ARG A 277 -10.09 23.17 6.21
C ARG A 277 -10.50 22.98 4.75
N THR A 278 -9.69 23.45 3.82
CA THR A 278 -9.91 23.23 2.39
C THR A 278 -9.84 21.74 2.08
N LEU A 279 -8.82 21.05 2.59
CA LEU A 279 -8.62 19.62 2.39
C LEU A 279 -9.73 18.78 3.03
N ASP A 280 -10.17 19.11 4.25
CA ASP A 280 -11.35 18.50 4.87
C ASP A 280 -12.63 18.71 4.03
N GLY A 281 -12.75 19.88 3.39
CA GLY A 281 -13.85 20.17 2.46
C GLY A 281 -13.77 19.32 1.19
N MET A 282 -12.60 19.21 0.57
CA MET A 282 -12.39 18.43 -0.65
C MET A 282 -12.56 16.92 -0.42
N LEU A 283 -12.32 16.42 0.80
CA LEU A 283 -12.55 15.03 1.18
C LEU A 283 -13.99 14.75 1.69
N SER A 284 -14.89 15.74 1.62
CA SER A 284 -16.25 15.59 2.12
C SER A 284 -17.10 14.66 1.26
N ASP A 285 -17.92 13.82 1.92
CA ASP A 285 -18.93 13.01 1.22
C ASP A 285 -19.98 13.87 0.50
N ASP A 286 -20.26 15.09 0.99
CA ASP A 286 -21.18 16.03 0.37
C ASP A 286 -20.57 16.64 -0.91
N PRO A 287 -21.14 16.35 -2.10
CA PRO A 287 -20.63 16.88 -3.37
C PRO A 287 -20.61 18.42 -3.42
N SER A 288 -21.57 19.09 -2.76
CA SER A 288 -21.65 20.55 -2.81
C SER A 288 -20.49 21.20 -2.06
N ARG A 289 -20.25 20.75 -0.81
CA ARG A 289 -19.10 21.17 -0.02
C ARG A 289 -17.77 20.83 -0.69
N ARG A 290 -17.69 19.64 -1.30
CA ARG A 290 -16.51 19.15 -2.01
C ARG A 290 -16.12 20.02 -3.19
N ASN A 291 -17.09 20.32 -4.06
CA ASN A 291 -16.87 21.17 -5.24
C ASN A 291 -16.48 22.60 -4.84
N LEU A 292 -17.16 23.18 -3.84
CA LEU A 292 -16.82 24.51 -3.31
C LEU A 292 -15.39 24.56 -2.77
N ALA A 293 -14.96 23.52 -2.05
CA ALA A 293 -13.61 23.42 -1.52
C ALA A 293 -12.56 23.24 -2.63
N GLY A 294 -12.87 22.46 -3.68
CA GLY A 294 -12.01 22.32 -4.86
C GLY A 294 -11.83 23.64 -5.62
N ASP A 295 -12.91 24.39 -5.82
CA ASP A 295 -12.84 25.73 -6.42
C ASP A 295 -12.05 26.71 -5.55
N TYR A 296 -12.23 26.64 -4.23
CA TYR A 296 -11.44 27.43 -3.30
C TYR A 296 -9.95 27.06 -3.35
N PHE A 297 -9.61 25.77 -3.39
CA PHE A 297 -8.23 25.27 -3.50
C PHE A 297 -7.52 25.83 -4.72
N LEU A 298 -8.14 25.74 -5.90
CA LEU A 298 -7.59 26.28 -7.14
C LEU A 298 -7.43 27.80 -7.07
N LYS A 299 -8.37 28.50 -6.43
CA LYS A 299 -8.29 29.96 -6.28
C LYS A 299 -7.20 30.39 -5.30
N SER A 300 -7.10 29.76 -4.14
CA SER A 300 -6.22 30.19 -3.04
C SER A 300 -4.79 29.68 -3.21
N MET A 301 -4.59 28.39 -3.46
CA MET A 301 -3.27 27.77 -3.42
C MET A 301 -2.35 28.22 -4.55
N ARG A 302 -2.91 28.60 -5.70
CA ARG A 302 -2.14 29.19 -6.81
C ARG A 302 -1.45 30.51 -6.44
N HIS A 303 -2.02 31.26 -5.50
CA HIS A 303 -1.52 32.58 -5.10
C HIS A 303 -0.72 32.54 -3.79
N ASN A 304 -0.47 31.37 -3.22
CA ASN A 304 0.08 31.21 -1.86
C ASN A 304 1.62 31.37 -1.74
N HIS A 305 2.24 32.15 -2.63
CA HIS A 305 3.70 32.28 -2.78
C HIS A 305 4.41 33.05 -1.66
N ARG A 306 3.74 33.32 -0.53
CA ARG A 306 4.25 34.23 0.53
C ARG A 306 4.25 33.64 1.94
N MET A 307 3.95 32.35 2.11
CA MET A 307 4.04 31.72 3.43
C MET A 307 5.48 31.29 3.72
N HIS A 308 6.12 31.98 4.66
CA HIS A 308 7.36 31.50 5.29
C HIS A 308 7.00 30.56 6.43
N LEU A 309 7.26 29.26 6.25
CA LEU A 309 6.96 28.21 7.21
C LEU A 309 8.29 27.63 7.74
N PRO A 310 8.86 28.22 8.80
CA PRO A 310 10.10 27.71 9.37
C PRO A 310 9.89 26.29 9.91
N HIS A 311 10.98 25.52 9.94
CA HIS A 311 10.96 24.22 10.61
C HIS A 311 10.67 24.43 12.10
N LEU A 312 9.58 23.86 12.59
CA LEU A 312 9.28 23.81 14.03
C LEU A 312 10.03 22.61 14.62
N GLY A 313 10.71 22.77 15.76
CA GLY A 313 11.36 21.64 16.41
C GLY A 313 10.39 20.46 16.58
N ALA A 314 10.78 19.28 16.11
CA ALA A 314 9.93 18.10 16.23
C ALA A 314 9.84 17.69 17.71
N GLN A 315 8.63 17.62 18.25
CA GLN A 315 8.44 17.00 19.56
C GLN A 315 8.78 15.51 19.46
N PRO A 316 9.44 14.93 20.47
CA PRO A 316 9.74 13.51 20.47
C PRO A 316 8.44 12.72 20.35
N LEU A 317 8.39 11.79 19.39
CA LEU A 317 7.23 10.92 19.19
C LEU A 317 7.06 10.00 20.40
N ILE A 318 5.84 9.95 20.93
CA ILE A 318 5.46 9.03 22.00
C ILE A 318 4.84 7.80 21.35
N GLU A 319 5.38 6.61 21.64
CA GLU A 319 4.83 5.35 21.15
C GLU A 319 3.51 4.99 21.85
N ASP A 320 2.42 4.80 21.09
CA ASP A 320 1.13 4.38 21.65
C ASP A 320 1.18 2.91 22.13
N ILE A 321 1.91 2.07 21.39
CA ILE A 321 2.17 0.66 21.71
C ILE A 321 3.68 0.36 21.62
N PRO A 322 4.21 -0.62 22.38
CA PRO A 322 5.65 -0.86 22.43
C PRO A 322 6.25 -1.32 21.09
N LEU A 323 7.38 -0.72 20.70
CA LEU A 323 8.17 -1.13 19.54
C LEU A 323 9.60 -1.53 19.93
N TRP A 324 9.95 -2.79 19.67
CA TRP A 324 11.26 -3.35 20.03
C TRP A 324 12.26 -3.20 18.88
N VAL A 325 13.49 -2.81 19.17
CA VAL A 325 14.59 -2.84 18.20
C VAL A 325 15.38 -4.11 18.41
N LEU A 326 15.56 -4.90 17.35
CA LEU A 326 16.36 -6.11 17.40
C LEU A 326 17.84 -5.78 17.16
N PRO A 327 18.78 -6.44 17.88
CA PRO A 327 20.19 -6.06 17.87
C PRO A 327 20.95 -6.48 16.60
N LYS A 328 20.38 -7.37 15.77
CA LYS A 328 21.01 -7.84 14.53
C LYS A 328 20.40 -7.13 13.35
N GLN A 329 21.22 -6.60 12.45
CA GLN A 329 20.76 -6.22 11.12
C GLN A 329 20.49 -7.51 10.32
N LYS A 330 19.24 -7.70 9.92
CA LYS A 330 18.81 -8.75 8.99
C LYS A 330 18.03 -8.08 7.87
N GLN A 331 18.28 -8.48 6.63
CA GLN A 331 17.47 -8.01 5.51
C GLN A 331 16.09 -8.68 5.61
N VAL A 332 15.10 -7.95 6.09
CA VAL A 332 13.73 -8.42 6.27
C VAL A 332 12.84 -7.86 5.17
N GLU A 333 12.10 -8.76 4.52
CA GLU A 333 11.02 -8.38 3.60
C GLU A 333 9.71 -8.79 4.23
N THR A 334 9.03 -7.83 4.85
CA THR A 334 7.89 -8.09 5.74
C THR A 334 6.62 -8.39 4.97
N VAL A 335 6.07 -9.59 5.12
CA VAL A 335 4.72 -9.90 4.65
C VAL A 335 3.76 -9.85 5.83
N SER A 336 2.60 -9.23 5.61
CA SER A 336 1.52 -9.23 6.60
C SER A 336 0.48 -10.30 6.30
N TYR A 337 0.12 -11.08 7.31
CA TYR A 337 -1.13 -11.82 7.34
C TYR A 337 -2.07 -11.14 8.31
N SER A 338 -3.33 -10.98 7.95
CA SER A 338 -4.36 -10.47 8.86
C SER A 338 -5.60 -11.32 8.74
N SER A 339 -6.24 -11.60 9.87
CA SER A 339 -7.45 -12.41 9.95
C SER A 339 -8.63 -11.61 10.50
N ARG A 340 -9.83 -12.16 10.30
CA ARG A 340 -11.13 -11.62 10.71
C ARG A 340 -11.49 -10.31 9.97
N LYS A 341 -10.99 -10.08 8.77
CA LYS A 341 -11.31 -8.87 7.99
C LYS A 341 -12.78 -8.77 7.61
N SER A 342 -13.44 -9.91 7.44
CA SER A 342 -14.87 -10.03 7.17
C SER A 342 -15.75 -9.34 8.22
N PHE A 343 -15.33 -9.24 9.50
CA PHE A 343 -16.10 -8.49 10.50
C PHE A 343 -16.13 -6.99 10.20
N LEU A 344 -15.17 -6.46 9.45
CA LEU A 344 -15.11 -5.05 9.04
C LEU A 344 -16.00 -4.74 7.84
N LYS A 345 -16.60 -5.76 7.19
CA LYS A 345 -17.60 -5.59 6.12
C LYS A 345 -19.02 -5.54 6.70
N GLU A 346 -19.91 -4.76 6.11
CA GLU A 346 -21.30 -4.59 6.55
C GLU A 346 -22.19 -5.77 6.16
N HIS A 347 -21.97 -6.43 5.01
CA HIS A 347 -22.71 -7.62 4.58
C HIS A 347 -21.88 -8.63 3.77
N ASN A 348 -22.23 -9.92 3.95
CA ASN A 348 -21.69 -11.09 3.25
C ASN A 348 -22.13 -11.09 1.79
N THR A 349 -21.18 -11.08 0.84
CA THR A 349 -21.41 -11.51 -0.54
C THR A 349 -20.24 -12.36 -1.01
N GLN A 350 -20.57 -13.49 -1.64
CA GLN A 350 -19.65 -14.41 -2.29
C GLN A 350 -18.84 -13.68 -3.37
N ASP A 351 -17.51 -13.66 -3.25
CA ASP A 351 -16.62 -13.16 -4.30
C ASP A 351 -15.95 -14.33 -5.04
N PRO A 352 -16.08 -14.43 -6.37
CA PRO A 352 -15.32 -15.37 -7.17
C PRO A 352 -13.93 -14.79 -7.47
N ILE A 353 -12.86 -15.46 -7.03
CA ILE A 353 -11.48 -15.07 -7.37
C ILE A 353 -10.86 -16.13 -8.29
N THR A 354 -10.48 -15.68 -9.48
CA THR A 354 -9.74 -16.46 -10.48
C THR A 354 -8.27 -15.99 -10.50
N LYS A 355 -7.37 -16.82 -11.05
CA LYS A 355 -5.91 -16.60 -11.11
C LYS A 355 -5.52 -15.17 -11.53
N MET A 356 -4.70 -14.52 -10.70
CA MET A 356 -4.27 -13.12 -10.82
C MET A 356 -3.31 -12.89 -12.00
N ASP A 357 -3.75 -12.05 -12.94
CA ASP A 357 -2.91 -11.15 -13.75
C ASP A 357 -3.02 -9.73 -13.16
N ASP A 358 -2.07 -8.82 -13.45
CA ASP A 358 -2.03 -7.45 -12.90
C ASP A 358 -3.38 -6.70 -13.03
N ILE A 359 -4.13 -6.92 -14.12
CA ILE A 359 -5.46 -6.31 -14.40
C ILE A 359 -6.59 -6.84 -13.48
N GLN A 360 -6.39 -7.99 -12.82
CA GLN A 360 -7.37 -8.59 -11.91
C GLN A 360 -7.17 -8.18 -10.45
N LEU A 361 -6.00 -7.62 -10.09
CA LEU A 361 -5.69 -7.17 -8.74
C LEU A 361 -6.50 -5.92 -8.34
N GLU A 362 -6.69 -5.00 -9.27
CA GLU A 362 -7.51 -3.79 -9.10
C GLU A 362 -8.99 -4.14 -8.83
N LYS A 363 -9.51 -5.17 -9.51
CA LYS A 363 -10.86 -5.70 -9.25
C LYS A 363 -10.95 -6.37 -7.88
N TYR A 364 -9.90 -7.09 -7.48
CA TYR A 364 -9.81 -7.65 -6.13
C TYR A 364 -9.83 -6.55 -5.08
N TYR A 365 -9.07 -5.46 -5.22
CA TYR A 365 -9.07 -4.35 -4.26
C TYR A 365 -10.43 -3.65 -4.17
N ARG A 366 -11.10 -3.42 -5.29
CA ARG A 366 -12.45 -2.85 -5.32
C ARG A 366 -13.44 -3.74 -4.55
N ASN A 367 -13.47 -5.04 -4.83
CA ASN A 367 -14.34 -5.99 -4.15
C ASN A 367 -13.93 -6.21 -2.68
N PHE A 368 -12.63 -6.09 -2.39
CA PHE A 368 -12.06 -6.22 -1.05
C PHE A 368 -12.53 -5.10 -0.13
N LEU A 369 -12.50 -3.84 -0.59
CA LEU A 369 -12.95 -2.68 0.18
C LEU A 369 -14.47 -2.47 0.13
N ALA A 370 -15.17 -3.11 -0.81
CA ALA A 370 -16.62 -3.02 -0.91
C ALA A 370 -17.31 -3.47 0.38
N GLY A 371 -18.26 -2.65 0.85
CA GLY A 371 -19.02 -2.89 2.08
C GLY A 371 -18.28 -2.57 3.38
N MET A 372 -17.06 -2.02 3.35
CA MET A 372 -16.40 -1.48 4.55
C MET A 372 -16.69 0.02 4.73
N GLY A 373 -16.80 0.47 5.98
CA GLY A 373 -16.85 1.90 6.31
C GLY A 373 -15.51 2.61 6.02
N ASP A 374 -15.55 3.93 5.88
CA ASP A 374 -14.36 4.75 5.55
C ASP A 374 -13.22 4.56 6.57
N THR A 375 -13.53 4.61 7.86
CA THR A 375 -12.53 4.42 8.93
C THR A 375 -11.95 3.01 8.92
N GLU A 376 -12.77 1.98 8.68
CA GLU A 376 -12.32 0.60 8.57
C GLU A 376 -11.38 0.40 7.38
N LYS A 377 -11.68 1.00 6.22
CA LYS A 377 -10.77 1.01 5.06
C LYS A 377 -9.44 1.68 5.39
N GLY A 378 -9.49 2.84 6.08
CA GLY A 378 -8.31 3.56 6.54
C GLY A 378 -7.46 2.72 7.50
N PHE A 379 -8.10 2.05 8.46
CA PHE A 379 -7.44 1.16 9.40
C PHE A 379 -6.72 -0.01 8.70
N ILE A 380 -7.38 -0.67 7.74
CA ILE A 380 -6.76 -1.76 6.97
C ILE A 380 -5.58 -1.25 6.14
N ALA A 381 -5.73 -0.08 5.51
CA ALA A 381 -4.63 0.56 4.79
C ALA A 381 -3.45 0.89 5.74
N ALA A 382 -3.72 1.38 6.95
CA ALA A 382 -2.69 1.66 7.95
C ALA A 382 -1.95 0.38 8.41
N VAL A 383 -2.67 -0.74 8.61
CA VAL A 383 -2.05 -2.04 8.89
C VAL A 383 -1.19 -2.51 7.71
N GLY A 384 -1.66 -2.33 6.47
CA GLY A 384 -0.90 -2.61 5.25
C GLY A 384 0.39 -1.78 5.17
N LYS A 385 0.34 -0.49 5.55
CA LYS A 385 1.52 0.39 5.61
C LYS A 385 2.61 -0.17 6.54
N LEU A 386 2.25 -0.80 7.66
CA LEU A 386 3.22 -1.40 8.58
C LEU A 386 4.08 -2.47 7.88
N ALA A 387 3.52 -3.20 6.91
CA ALA A 387 4.21 -4.24 6.16
C ALA A 387 5.27 -3.70 5.17
N GLN A 388 5.30 -2.38 4.92
CA GLN A 388 6.35 -1.76 4.12
C GLN A 388 7.67 -1.61 4.91
N TYR A 389 7.63 -1.66 6.24
CA TYR A 389 8.80 -1.55 7.09
C TYR A 389 9.38 -2.93 7.44
N PRO A 390 10.69 -3.05 7.75
CA PRO A 390 11.35 -4.33 8.08
C PRO A 390 11.02 -4.80 9.51
N ILE A 391 9.74 -5.13 9.74
CA ILE A 391 9.17 -5.52 11.02
C ILE A 391 8.78 -7.00 11.06
N VAL A 392 8.78 -7.57 12.25
CA VAL A 392 8.25 -8.91 12.52
C VAL A 392 7.44 -8.90 13.81
N GLY A 393 6.56 -9.89 13.94
CA GLY A 393 5.77 -10.13 15.15
C GLY A 393 4.28 -10.11 14.87
N GLY A 394 3.49 -9.52 15.76
CA GLY A 394 2.05 -9.49 15.59
C GLY A 394 1.33 -8.55 16.53
N LEU A 395 0.08 -8.29 16.20
CA LEU A 395 -0.85 -7.48 16.97
C LEU A 395 -2.24 -8.12 16.99
N ALA A 396 -2.94 -7.94 18.10
CA ALA A 396 -4.33 -8.30 18.29
C ALA A 396 -5.08 -7.09 18.85
N ILE A 397 -6.13 -6.67 18.17
CA ILE A 397 -6.96 -5.54 18.55
C ILE A 397 -8.34 -6.06 18.91
N HIS A 398 -8.80 -5.72 20.10
CA HIS A 398 -10.11 -6.09 20.61
C HIS A 398 -10.93 -4.81 20.81
N TRP A 399 -11.97 -4.63 20.01
CA TRP A 399 -12.95 -3.57 20.20
C TRP A 399 -14.04 -4.04 21.14
N ARG A 400 -14.29 -3.25 22.19
CA ARG A 400 -15.35 -3.47 23.18
C ARG A 400 -16.13 -2.18 23.35
N LYS A 401 -17.31 -2.24 23.97
CA LYS A 401 -18.09 -1.04 24.30
C LYS A 401 -17.31 0.00 25.12
N SER A 402 -16.37 -0.46 25.97
CA SER A 402 -15.57 0.38 26.85
C SER A 402 -14.34 1.02 26.17
N GLY A 403 -13.99 0.63 24.95
CA GLY A 403 -12.78 1.10 24.27
C GLY A 403 -12.09 0.02 23.45
N VAL A 404 -10.86 0.34 23.05
CA VAL A 404 -10.00 -0.50 22.22
C VAL A 404 -8.84 -1.03 23.05
N TYR A 405 -8.61 -2.34 22.97
CA TYR A 405 -7.56 -3.04 23.70
C TYR A 405 -6.59 -3.65 22.70
N ILE A 406 -5.32 -3.26 22.77
CA ILE A 406 -4.30 -3.68 21.80
C ILE A 406 -3.21 -4.47 22.50
N ASP A 407 -3.07 -5.72 22.11
CA ASP A 407 -1.94 -6.57 22.43
C ASP A 407 -0.98 -6.55 21.23
N SER A 408 0.30 -6.30 21.48
CA SER A 408 1.30 -6.25 20.40
C SER A 408 2.65 -6.77 20.84
N ASN A 409 3.34 -7.37 19.89
CA ASN A 409 4.76 -7.61 19.95
C ASN A 409 5.30 -7.33 18.55
N LEU A 410 5.74 -6.10 18.31
CA LEU A 410 6.27 -5.66 17.03
C LEU A 410 7.75 -5.33 17.23
N ALA A 411 8.58 -5.91 16.37
CA ALA A 411 10.02 -5.77 16.43
C ALA A 411 10.55 -5.31 15.07
N ILE A 412 11.44 -4.32 15.07
CA ILE A 412 12.07 -3.76 13.88
C ILE A 412 13.55 -4.16 13.83
N TYR A 413 14.04 -4.53 12.64
CA TYR A 413 15.44 -4.88 12.42
C TYR A 413 16.31 -3.69 12.02
N ASP A 414 15.68 -2.61 11.58
CA ASP A 414 16.33 -1.38 11.14
C ASP A 414 16.00 -0.24 12.12
N PRO A 415 16.96 0.21 12.94
CA PRO A 415 16.71 1.29 13.89
C PRO A 415 16.42 2.64 13.20
N ASP A 416 16.91 2.84 11.98
CA ASP A 416 16.79 4.14 11.28
C ASP A 416 15.35 4.42 10.86
N THR A 417 14.54 3.38 10.64
CA THR A 417 13.12 3.49 10.29
C THR A 417 12.20 3.44 11.51
N LYS A 418 12.74 3.39 12.74
CA LYS A 418 11.93 3.27 13.97
C LYS A 418 10.99 4.46 14.18
N GLU A 419 11.47 5.69 14.01
CA GLU A 419 10.64 6.89 14.24
C GLU A 419 9.46 6.96 13.28
N VAL A 420 9.71 6.64 12.00
CA VAL A 420 8.66 6.59 10.98
C VAL A 420 7.67 5.46 11.27
N LEU A 421 8.15 4.31 11.73
CA LEU A 421 7.28 3.22 12.17
C LEU A 421 6.40 3.62 13.37
N ILE A 422 6.93 4.38 14.34
CA ILE A 422 6.13 4.91 15.47
C ILE A 422 4.97 5.74 14.93
N GLN A 423 5.20 6.62 13.95
CA GLN A 423 4.13 7.42 13.34
C GLN A 423 3.07 6.53 12.66
N ALA A 424 3.50 5.54 11.86
CA ALA A 424 2.59 4.63 11.18
C ALA A 424 1.74 3.81 12.17
N VAL A 425 2.35 3.34 13.25
CA VAL A 425 1.69 2.59 14.32
C VAL A 425 0.70 3.48 15.09
N ASN A 426 1.08 4.68 15.50
CA ASN A 426 0.20 5.61 16.20
C ASN A 426 -1.02 6.00 15.34
N ASN A 427 -0.83 6.17 14.04
CA ASN A 427 -1.94 6.40 13.12
C ASN A 427 -2.88 5.19 13.05
N MET A 428 -2.34 3.96 12.96
CA MET A 428 -3.14 2.73 13.01
C MET A 428 -3.93 2.63 14.32
N VAL A 429 -3.31 2.93 15.47
CA VAL A 429 -3.99 2.96 16.78
C VAL A 429 -5.08 4.03 16.79
N THR A 430 -4.82 5.22 16.26
CA THR A 430 -5.78 6.33 16.20
C THR A 430 -7.00 5.96 15.35
N LEU A 431 -6.80 5.34 14.18
CA LEU A 431 -7.88 4.86 13.33
C LEU A 431 -8.66 3.72 14.01
N ALA A 432 -7.98 2.81 14.70
CA ALA A 432 -8.64 1.76 15.48
C ALA A 432 -9.56 2.36 16.56
N ARG A 433 -9.16 3.44 17.25
CA ARG A 433 -10.00 4.13 18.24
C ARG A 433 -11.27 4.74 17.64
N GLY A 434 -11.26 5.08 16.35
CA GLY A 434 -12.42 5.57 15.61
C GLY A 434 -13.44 4.50 15.21
N ILE A 435 -13.07 3.22 15.26
CA ILE A 435 -13.98 2.11 14.92
C ILE A 435 -14.85 1.78 16.15
N ARG A 436 -16.17 1.76 15.96
CA ARG A 436 -17.15 1.47 17.02
C ARG A 436 -17.68 0.03 17.00
N ARG A 437 -17.35 -0.74 15.97
CA ARG A 437 -17.76 -2.15 15.83
C ARG A 437 -17.09 -2.99 16.90
N ILE A 438 -17.83 -3.89 17.53
CA ILE A 438 -17.30 -4.82 18.54
C ILE A 438 -16.77 -6.05 17.79
N GLY A 439 -15.52 -6.41 18.04
CA GLY A 439 -14.86 -7.48 17.29
C GLY A 439 -13.40 -7.64 17.69
N VAL A 440 -12.73 -8.57 17.00
CA VAL A 440 -11.30 -8.83 17.19
C VAL A 440 -10.64 -8.87 15.81
N PHE A 441 -9.55 -8.13 15.65
CA PHE A 441 -8.68 -8.16 14.48
C PHE A 441 -7.30 -8.64 14.89
N LYS A 442 -6.68 -9.48 14.06
CA LYS A 442 -5.32 -9.97 14.30
C LYS A 442 -4.49 -9.74 13.06
N ALA A 443 -3.25 -9.30 13.24
CA ALA A 443 -2.26 -9.22 12.17
C ALA A 443 -0.92 -9.78 12.64
N CYS A 444 -0.25 -10.50 11.74
CA CYS A 444 1.07 -11.08 11.89
C CYS A 444 1.98 -10.51 10.81
N PHE A 445 3.21 -10.22 11.16
CA PHE A 445 4.25 -9.73 10.27
C PHE A 445 5.41 -10.72 10.32
N PHE A 446 5.83 -11.23 9.17
CA PHE A 446 6.89 -12.21 9.07
C PHE A 446 7.81 -11.90 7.90
N ASN A 447 9.05 -12.37 7.99
CA ASN A 447 10.02 -12.21 6.93
C ASN A 447 9.75 -13.21 5.80
N ALA A 448 9.39 -12.72 4.62
CA ALA A 448 9.12 -13.52 3.43
C ALA A 448 10.26 -14.49 3.12
N LYS A 449 11.52 -14.06 3.34
CA LYS A 449 12.73 -14.86 3.07
C LYS A 449 12.87 -16.11 3.93
N ASP A 450 12.22 -16.13 5.09
CA ASP A 450 12.23 -17.29 5.98
C ASP A 450 11.07 -18.26 5.70
N THR A 451 10.25 -17.99 4.67
CA THR A 451 9.12 -18.84 4.29
C THR A 451 9.62 -20.16 3.69
N LEU A 452 9.13 -21.28 4.21
CA LEU A 452 9.37 -22.60 3.64
C LEU A 452 8.34 -22.88 2.55
N HIS A 453 8.81 -23.40 1.42
CA HIS A 453 7.98 -23.78 0.28
C HIS A 453 8.06 -25.29 0.06
N LEU A 454 6.91 -25.96 0.14
CA LEU A 454 6.76 -27.39 -0.16
C LEU A 454 5.87 -27.55 -1.38
N GLU A 455 6.21 -28.49 -2.25
CA GLU A 455 5.53 -28.69 -3.53
C GLU A 455 5.03 -30.13 -3.68
N ARG A 456 3.99 -30.29 -4.50
CA ARG A 456 3.47 -31.59 -4.94
C ARG A 456 3.02 -31.53 -6.39
N ASN A 457 3.06 -32.67 -7.05
CA ASN A 457 2.68 -32.76 -8.46
C ASN A 457 1.17 -32.63 -8.67
N ASN A 458 0.38 -33.20 -7.75
CA ASN A 458 -1.08 -33.16 -7.79
C ASN A 458 -1.70 -33.06 -6.38
N PRO A 459 -2.96 -32.61 -6.25
CA PRO A 459 -3.62 -32.46 -4.95
C PRO A 459 -3.85 -33.76 -4.15
N SER A 460 -3.73 -34.92 -4.79
CA SER A 460 -3.87 -36.25 -4.17
C SER A 460 -2.57 -36.79 -3.58
N GLU A 461 -1.42 -36.22 -3.94
CA GLU A 461 -0.11 -36.58 -3.40
C GLU A 461 0.22 -35.77 -2.14
N PRO A 462 1.04 -36.32 -1.22
CA PRO A 462 1.58 -35.56 -0.11
C PRO A 462 2.60 -34.52 -0.60
N TYR A 463 2.75 -33.44 0.14
CA TYR A 463 3.82 -32.47 -0.10
C TYR A 463 5.19 -33.12 0.08
N LYS A 464 6.10 -32.87 -0.87
CA LYS A 464 7.48 -33.36 -0.80
C LYS A 464 8.29 -32.47 0.12
N MET A 465 8.97 -33.08 1.09
CA MET A 465 9.93 -32.36 1.92
C MET A 465 11.15 -31.97 1.11
N VAL A 466 11.61 -30.74 1.32
CA VAL A 466 12.94 -30.32 0.91
C VAL A 466 13.93 -30.91 1.92
N ASN A 467 14.96 -31.61 1.45
CA ASN A 467 16.02 -32.13 2.33
C ASN A 467 16.61 -30.98 3.14
N ASP A 468 16.79 -31.18 4.45
CA ASP A 468 17.29 -30.20 5.43
C ASP A 468 16.40 -28.98 5.73
N ALA A 469 15.12 -28.98 5.33
CA ALA A 469 14.19 -27.92 5.72
C ALA A 469 14.00 -27.85 7.25
N GLN A 470 14.11 -26.66 7.82
CA GLN A 470 13.91 -26.41 9.25
C GLN A 470 13.18 -25.08 9.47
N LEU A 471 12.24 -25.06 10.43
CA LEU A 471 11.64 -23.81 10.89
C LEU A 471 12.65 -23.05 11.74
N SER A 472 13.03 -21.85 11.30
CA SER A 472 13.99 -21.03 12.02
C SER A 472 13.37 -20.43 13.28
N PHE A 473 14.18 -20.29 14.34
CA PHE A 473 13.79 -19.53 15.53
C PHE A 473 15.01 -18.84 16.13
N GLU A 474 14.77 -17.72 16.80
CA GLU A 474 15.78 -16.99 17.55
C GLU A 474 15.74 -17.38 19.03
N VAL A 475 16.89 -17.33 19.70
CA VAL A 475 16.97 -17.48 21.16
C VAL A 475 17.28 -16.10 21.71
N GLY A 476 16.41 -15.59 22.58
CA GLY A 476 16.62 -14.31 23.26
C GLY A 476 16.58 -14.48 24.77
N ASP A 477 17.18 -13.52 25.47
CA ASP A 477 17.12 -13.44 26.92
C ASP A 477 15.73 -13.03 27.41
N VAL A 478 15.39 -13.44 28.63
CA VAL A 478 14.16 -13.02 29.32
C VAL A 478 14.27 -11.51 29.62
N PRO A 479 13.33 -10.66 29.14
CA PRO A 479 13.24 -9.26 29.52
C PRO A 479 13.16 -9.11 31.05
N ALA A 480 13.90 -8.16 31.60
CA ALA A 480 14.03 -7.93 33.04
C ALA A 480 12.71 -7.53 33.75
N SER A 481 11.66 -7.16 33.02
CA SER A 481 10.36 -6.77 33.59
C SER A 481 9.38 -7.96 33.63
N GLU A 482 9.57 -8.86 34.60
CA GLU A 482 8.58 -9.91 34.89
C GLU A 482 7.38 -9.34 35.67
N GLY A 483 6.37 -8.86 34.94
CA GLY A 483 4.99 -8.98 35.42
C GLY A 483 4.55 -10.43 35.23
N ARG A 484 4.04 -11.09 36.26
CA ARG A 484 3.58 -12.50 36.23
C ARG A 484 2.85 -12.83 34.92
N SER A 485 3.53 -13.55 34.03
CA SER A 485 3.02 -13.97 32.73
C SER A 485 1.82 -14.90 32.92
N ARG A 486 0.69 -14.54 32.30
CA ARG A 486 -0.46 -15.43 32.12
C ARG A 486 -0.26 -16.22 30.83
N LEU A 487 -0.58 -17.51 30.88
CA LEU A 487 -0.73 -18.34 29.68
C LEU A 487 -1.78 -17.69 28.77
N HIS A 488 -1.39 -17.30 27.56
CA HIS A 488 -2.32 -16.76 26.57
C HIS A 488 -2.09 -17.44 25.23
N SER A 489 -3.16 -18.05 24.74
CA SER A 489 -3.21 -18.77 23.48
C SER A 489 -4.36 -18.24 22.64
N TYR A 490 -4.17 -18.29 21.32
CA TYR A 490 -5.14 -17.96 20.29
C TYR A 490 -6.51 -18.67 20.47
N PHE A 491 -6.54 -19.79 21.19
CA PHE A 491 -7.75 -20.59 21.46
C PHE A 491 -8.82 -19.90 22.34
N GLU A 492 -8.54 -18.74 22.95
CA GLU A 492 -9.55 -18.03 23.75
C GLU A 492 -10.69 -17.41 22.91
N ASP A 493 -10.46 -17.10 21.62
CA ASP A 493 -11.37 -16.27 20.82
C ASP A 493 -12.25 -17.03 19.79
N GLY A 494 -12.43 -18.35 19.95
CA GLY A 494 -13.25 -19.19 19.04
C GLY A 494 -12.63 -19.45 17.66
N LYS A 495 -13.34 -20.24 16.82
CA LYS A 495 -12.90 -20.58 15.43
C LYS A 495 -12.84 -19.30 14.59
N ASP A 496 -11.70 -19.02 13.99
CA ASP A 496 -11.55 -17.87 13.09
C ASP A 496 -12.30 -18.16 11.76
N PRO A 497 -13.24 -17.31 11.33
CA PRO A 497 -14.00 -17.53 10.10
C PRO A 497 -13.14 -17.48 8.82
N GLU A 498 -11.89 -17.00 8.90
CA GLU A 498 -10.95 -16.95 7.77
C GLU A 498 -9.92 -18.09 7.82
N GLU A 499 -9.91 -18.89 8.90
CA GLU A 499 -9.14 -20.13 8.98
C GLU A 499 -9.92 -21.29 8.37
N ASN A 500 -9.74 -21.47 7.07
CA ASN A 500 -10.44 -22.49 6.28
C ASN A 500 -9.63 -23.79 6.11
N LEU A 501 -8.43 -23.87 6.72
CA LEU A 501 -7.60 -25.08 6.73
C LEU A 501 -7.67 -25.75 8.10
N GLU A 502 -7.98 -27.04 8.12
CA GLU A 502 -7.90 -27.84 9.34
C GLU A 502 -6.53 -28.53 9.39
N LEU A 503 -5.73 -28.17 10.41
CA LEU A 503 -4.43 -28.78 10.61
C LEU A 503 -4.58 -30.20 11.17
N PRO A 504 -3.72 -31.15 10.76
CA PRO A 504 -3.66 -32.49 11.33
C PRO A 504 -3.55 -32.46 12.86
N THR A 505 -4.17 -33.43 13.53
CA THR A 505 -4.17 -33.54 15.00
C THR A 505 -2.76 -33.62 15.57
N GLU A 506 -1.82 -34.20 14.83
CA GLU A 506 -0.41 -34.27 15.23
C GLU A 506 0.25 -32.89 15.25
N ILE A 507 -0.02 -32.03 14.25
CA ILE A 507 0.46 -30.64 14.25
C ILE A 507 -0.18 -29.87 15.41
N MET A 508 -1.48 -30.04 15.63
CA MET A 508 -2.18 -29.38 16.75
C MET A 508 -1.64 -29.81 18.12
N THR A 509 -1.26 -31.08 18.26
CA THR A 509 -0.65 -31.60 19.49
C THR A 509 0.72 -30.96 19.75
N GLU A 510 1.58 -30.88 18.73
CA GLU A 510 2.88 -30.22 18.84
C GLU A 510 2.76 -28.72 19.14
N LEU A 511 1.81 -28.03 18.50
CA LEU A 511 1.50 -26.62 18.81
C LEU A 511 1.06 -26.47 20.27
N GLY A 512 0.28 -27.41 20.80
CA GLY A 512 -0.11 -27.48 22.20
C GLY A 512 1.10 -27.64 23.14
N TRP A 513 2.07 -28.48 22.80
CA TRP A 513 3.31 -28.63 23.58
C TRP A 513 4.21 -27.40 23.50
N ILE A 514 4.42 -26.85 22.31
CA ILE A 514 5.16 -25.60 22.09
C ILE A 514 4.54 -24.47 22.91
N ASN A 515 3.21 -24.40 23.01
CA ASN A 515 2.51 -23.41 23.82
C ASN A 515 2.88 -23.44 25.31
N GLN A 516 3.33 -24.58 25.85
CA GLN A 516 3.81 -24.69 27.24
C GLN A 516 5.25 -24.18 27.42
N ILE A 517 6.01 -24.05 26.33
CA ILE A 517 7.35 -23.47 26.34
C ILE A 517 7.25 -21.95 26.28
N HIS A 518 8.05 -21.25 27.08
CA HIS A 518 8.09 -19.79 27.09
C HIS A 518 8.75 -19.28 25.79
N HIS A 519 7.93 -18.80 24.86
CA HIS A 519 8.32 -18.31 23.55
C HIS A 519 7.29 -17.28 23.05
N THR A 520 7.66 -16.54 22.01
CA THR A 520 6.76 -15.71 21.21
C THR A 520 6.90 -16.08 19.74
N GLY A 521 5.89 -15.75 18.96
CA GLY A 521 5.97 -15.81 17.52
C GLY A 521 4.67 -16.26 16.88
N CYS A 522 4.75 -16.53 15.59
CA CYS A 522 3.69 -17.14 14.83
C CYS A 522 4.21 -18.20 13.86
N ILE A 523 3.33 -19.14 13.51
CA ILE A 523 3.49 -20.12 12.43
C ILE A 523 2.19 -20.10 11.64
N ILE A 524 2.26 -19.88 10.33
CA ILE A 524 1.09 -19.81 9.45
C ILE A 524 1.30 -20.79 8.30
N PHE A 525 0.32 -21.64 8.05
CA PHE A 525 0.27 -22.60 6.96
C PHE A 525 -0.67 -22.07 5.88
N GLU A 526 -0.16 -21.87 4.67
CA GLU A 526 -0.94 -21.59 3.46
C GLU A 526 -0.91 -22.84 2.56
N ALA A 527 -2.03 -23.55 2.47
CA ALA A 527 -2.17 -24.70 1.59
C ALA A 527 -2.91 -24.29 0.30
N LEU A 528 -2.19 -24.28 -0.82
CA LEU A 528 -2.71 -24.11 -2.18
C LEU A 528 -2.84 -25.48 -2.87
N PRO A 529 -3.42 -25.57 -4.09
CA PRO A 529 -3.57 -26.85 -4.80
C PRO A 529 -2.29 -27.68 -4.87
N ASN A 530 -1.17 -27.06 -5.27
CA ASN A 530 0.10 -27.75 -5.51
C ASN A 530 1.26 -27.23 -4.64
N HIS A 531 1.02 -26.22 -3.80
CA HIS A 531 2.07 -25.58 -3.00
C HIS A 531 1.58 -25.43 -1.56
N LEU A 532 2.47 -25.68 -0.62
CA LEU A 532 2.27 -25.38 0.79
C LEU A 532 3.36 -24.40 1.20
N LYS A 533 2.96 -23.23 1.70
CA LYS A 533 3.89 -22.26 2.29
C LYS A 533 3.76 -22.29 3.79
N ILE A 534 4.88 -22.30 4.50
CA ILE A 534 4.93 -22.22 5.95
C ILE A 534 5.70 -20.96 6.32
N HIS A 535 4.96 -19.97 6.80
CA HIS A 535 5.51 -18.71 7.28
C HIS A 535 5.76 -18.83 8.77
N SER A 536 6.90 -18.36 9.25
CA SER A 536 7.17 -18.39 10.70
C SER A 536 8.05 -17.24 11.14
N TYR A 537 7.76 -16.75 12.33
CA TYR A 537 8.65 -15.92 13.12
C TYR A 537 8.57 -16.44 14.55
N LEU A 538 9.62 -17.04 15.08
CA LEU A 538 9.63 -17.66 16.40
C LEU A 538 10.83 -17.17 17.20
N ARG A 539 10.59 -16.79 18.44
CA ARG A 539 11.64 -16.43 19.39
C ARG A 539 11.42 -17.16 20.70
N LEU A 540 12.36 -18.04 21.01
CA LEU A 540 12.44 -18.77 22.27
C LEU A 540 13.00 -17.84 23.35
N LEU A 541 12.28 -17.75 24.46
CA LEU A 541 12.66 -16.92 25.61
C LEU A 541 13.16 -17.77 26.79
N ASN A 542 13.12 -19.10 26.67
CA ASN A 542 13.72 -20.02 27.62
C ASN A 542 14.82 -20.85 26.94
N PRO A 543 16.08 -20.40 26.99
CA PRO A 543 17.21 -21.09 26.36
C PRO A 543 17.35 -22.56 26.81
N ARG A 544 16.96 -22.89 28.05
CA ARG A 544 17.03 -24.27 28.58
C ARG A 544 16.11 -25.25 27.86
N LYS A 545 15.08 -24.77 27.17
CA LYS A 545 14.11 -25.60 26.43
C LYS A 545 14.41 -25.66 24.93
N GLN A 546 15.57 -25.17 24.48
CA GLN A 546 15.93 -25.09 23.06
C GLN A 546 15.84 -26.41 22.32
N ALA A 547 16.38 -27.50 22.89
CA ALA A 547 16.32 -28.82 22.26
C ALA A 547 14.87 -29.34 22.12
N ALA A 548 14.06 -29.18 23.17
CA ALA A 548 12.65 -29.58 23.15
C ALA A 548 11.84 -28.76 22.13
N PHE A 549 12.09 -27.45 22.07
CA PHE A 549 11.44 -26.55 21.14
C PHE A 549 11.77 -26.90 19.68
N ARG A 550 13.07 -27.09 19.37
CA ARG A 550 13.53 -27.56 18.06
C ARG A 550 12.85 -28.87 17.66
N ALA A 551 12.86 -29.87 18.56
CA ALA A 551 12.28 -31.17 18.27
C ALA A 551 10.77 -31.10 17.95
N SER A 552 10.01 -30.22 18.61
CA SER A 552 8.60 -30.00 18.27
C SER A 552 8.43 -29.32 16.90
N LEU A 553 9.25 -28.35 16.55
CA LEU A 553 9.21 -27.72 15.22
C LEU A 553 9.54 -28.71 14.11
N ASP A 554 10.51 -29.59 14.33
CA ASP A 554 10.88 -30.63 13.36
C ASP A 554 9.74 -31.64 13.17
N ARG A 555 9.00 -31.98 14.25
CA ARG A 555 7.80 -32.84 14.18
C ARG A 555 6.61 -32.15 13.49
N ILE A 556 6.40 -30.85 13.75
CA ILE A 556 5.42 -30.05 12.99
C ILE A 556 5.73 -30.12 11.51
N LEU A 557 6.99 -29.91 11.14
CA LEU A 557 7.40 -29.93 9.76
C LEU A 557 7.23 -31.34 9.17
N PHE A 558 7.68 -32.39 9.85
CA PHE A 558 7.48 -33.78 9.43
C PHE A 558 5.99 -34.10 9.12
N HIS A 559 5.08 -33.61 9.95
CA HIS A 559 3.64 -33.79 9.77
C HIS A 559 3.00 -32.83 8.76
N ALA A 560 3.70 -31.83 8.23
CA ALA A 560 3.16 -30.91 7.23
C ALA A 560 2.77 -31.62 5.91
N SER A 561 3.39 -32.76 5.62
CA SER A 561 3.01 -33.64 4.50
C SER A 561 1.59 -34.23 4.64
N LYS A 562 1.03 -34.27 5.85
CA LYS A 562 -0.32 -34.77 6.15
C LYS A 562 -1.40 -33.71 6.00
N ILE A 563 -1.06 -32.45 5.73
CA ILE A 563 -2.03 -31.37 5.55
C ILE A 563 -2.86 -31.67 4.30
N GLN A 564 -4.19 -31.78 4.49
CA GLN A 564 -5.16 -32.01 3.44
C GLN A 564 -6.05 -30.79 3.26
N GLY A 565 -6.68 -30.69 2.08
CA GLY A 565 -7.51 -29.54 1.72
C GLY A 565 -6.67 -28.32 1.33
N HIS A 566 -7.36 -27.19 1.28
CA HIS A 566 -6.76 -25.91 0.94
C HIS A 566 -7.29 -24.84 1.88
N GLY A 567 -6.44 -23.93 2.30
CA GLY A 567 -6.83 -22.81 3.14
C GLY A 567 -5.63 -22.19 3.83
N VAL A 568 -5.94 -21.38 4.83
CA VAL A 568 -4.94 -20.84 5.76
C VAL A 568 -5.30 -21.29 7.17
N SER A 569 -4.30 -21.64 7.97
CA SER A 569 -4.42 -21.81 9.42
C SER A 569 -3.15 -21.33 10.09
N GLY A 570 -3.29 -20.74 11.27
CA GLY A 570 -2.17 -20.11 11.95
C GLY A 570 -2.18 -20.33 13.45
N PHE A 571 -0.98 -20.29 14.03
CA PHE A 571 -0.75 -20.21 15.46
C PHE A 571 0.02 -18.94 15.75
N MET A 572 -0.45 -18.11 16.68
CA MET A 572 0.27 -16.94 17.17
C MET A 572 0.29 -16.94 18.69
N LYS A 573 1.47 -16.68 19.26
CA LYS A 573 1.69 -16.48 20.70
C LYS A 573 2.45 -15.18 20.92
N LEU A 574 1.83 -14.26 21.66
CA LEU A 574 2.47 -13.03 22.11
C LEU A 574 3.13 -13.29 23.48
N PRO A 575 4.37 -12.82 23.71
CA PRO A 575 5.14 -13.17 24.91
C PRO A 575 4.63 -12.44 26.15
N TYR A 576 4.13 -11.22 25.95
CA TYR A 576 3.65 -10.31 26.98
C TYR A 576 2.28 -9.81 26.56
N LYS A 577 1.30 -9.98 27.43
CA LYS A 577 0.03 -9.28 27.33
C LYS A 577 0.19 -7.90 27.96
N ASN A 578 0.91 -7.00 27.29
CA ASN A 578 0.95 -5.58 27.65
C ASN A 578 -0.21 -4.87 26.97
N THR A 579 -1.43 -5.25 27.33
CA THR A 579 -2.64 -4.72 26.70
C THR A 579 -2.69 -3.21 26.94
N ARG A 580 -2.48 -2.44 25.87
CA ARG A 580 -2.72 -0.99 25.90
C ARG A 580 -4.21 -0.76 25.73
N GLN A 581 -4.78 0.06 26.61
CA GLN A 581 -6.19 0.41 26.58
C GLN A 581 -6.36 1.85 26.10
N PHE A 582 -7.25 2.03 25.14
CA PHE A 582 -7.58 3.33 24.57
C PHE A 582 -9.09 3.57 24.62
N SER A 583 -9.48 4.82 24.83
CA SER A 583 -10.87 5.25 24.63
C SER A 583 -11.20 5.36 23.14
N HIS A 584 -12.47 5.13 22.81
CA HIS A 584 -12.99 5.50 21.51
C HIS A 584 -12.93 7.02 21.32
N ILE A 585 -12.71 7.44 20.08
CA ILE A 585 -12.74 8.84 19.67
C ILE A 585 -13.63 8.96 18.44
N ASP A 586 -14.22 10.15 18.25
CA ASP A 586 -14.91 10.46 17.00
C ASP A 586 -13.91 11.00 15.96
N HIS A 587 -13.04 11.91 16.41
CA HIS A 587 -11.93 12.42 15.63
C HIS A 587 -10.77 12.81 16.57
N LYS A 588 -9.56 12.86 16.02
CA LYS A 588 -8.37 13.41 16.64
C LYS A 588 -8.54 14.93 16.79
N ALA A 589 -8.11 15.47 17.92
CA ALA A 589 -8.24 16.89 18.20
C ALA A 589 -7.54 17.75 17.12
N ASP A 590 -8.16 18.87 16.78
CA ASP A 590 -7.58 19.85 15.85
C ASP A 590 -6.21 20.30 16.33
N HIS A 591 -5.27 20.33 15.40
CA HIS A 591 -3.91 20.76 15.61
C HIS A 591 -3.45 21.46 14.34
N PHE A 592 -3.42 22.79 14.37
CA PHE A 592 -3.03 23.62 13.23
C PHE A 592 -1.59 24.09 13.35
N TYR A 593 -0.98 24.40 12.22
CA TYR A 593 0.29 25.12 12.21
C TYR A 593 0.15 26.44 13.01
N PRO A 594 1.09 26.75 13.91
CA PRO A 594 0.98 27.89 14.80
C PRO A 594 0.97 29.21 14.04
N LYS A 595 0.15 30.16 14.52
CA LYS A 595 0.10 31.52 13.96
C LYS A 595 1.42 32.27 14.12
N ASN A 596 2.17 32.01 15.20
CA ASN A 596 3.49 32.57 15.45
C ASN A 596 4.53 31.47 15.70
N PRO A 597 5.20 30.97 14.65
CA PRO A 597 6.21 29.91 14.75
C PRO A 597 7.39 30.25 15.67
N LYS A 598 7.72 31.53 15.82
CA LYS A 598 8.85 31.97 16.65
C LYS A 598 8.64 31.68 18.14
N GLN A 599 7.39 31.66 18.62
CA GLN A 599 7.07 31.38 20.03
C GLN A 599 7.22 29.91 20.42
N ILE A 600 7.45 29.01 19.46
CA ILE A 600 7.57 27.56 19.67
C ILE A 600 9.00 27.06 19.43
N ALA A 601 9.83 27.87 18.77
CA ALA A 601 11.24 27.57 18.48
C ALA A 601 12.20 28.04 19.61
N GLU A 602 11.71 28.82 20.56
CA GLU A 602 12.35 29.16 21.85
C GLU A 602 11.86 28.19 22.94
#